data_AF-A0A2K3QEU0-F1
#
_entry.id   AF-A0A2K3QEU0-F1
#
_cell.length_a   1.000
_cell.length_b   1.000
_cell.length_c   1.000
_cell.angle_alpha   90.00
_cell.angle_beta   90.00
_cell.angle_gamma   90.00
#
_symmetry.space_group_name_H-M   'P 1'
#
loop_
_entity.id
_entity.type
_entity.pdbx_description
1 polymer ?
#
loop_
_entity_poly.entity_id
_entity_poly.type
_entity_poly.pdbx_seq_one_letter_code
_entity_poly.pdbx_strand_id
1 'polypeptide(L)'
;MGDRLTQLQDAVDQQFVACLHFIHRRHDLETLGPSDKIRDVKQEPQQKEGWPGDIHAMQHLAIRELTKYIVDSLPADEFQAGLKELSRDLIVKEQQIEYLISSLPGLDNSEKDQERNIKDLEEDLKAAEVQRQEALKERDQILSELDAVIRSIRRP
;
A
#
# COMPACT_ATOMS: atom_id res chain seq x y z
N MET A 1 -9.93 9.20 8.25
CA MET A 1 -10.90 8.16 7.86
C MET A 1 -10.49 7.39 6.60
N GLY A 2 -9.95 8.03 5.55
CA GLY A 2 -9.59 7.34 4.29
C GLY A 2 -8.38 6.41 4.33
N ASP A 3 -7.48 6.56 5.31
CA ASP A 3 -6.20 5.85 5.34
C ASP A 3 -6.35 4.31 5.43
N ARG A 4 -7.28 3.79 6.23
CA ARG A 4 -7.49 2.33 6.35
C ARG A 4 -8.13 1.71 5.11
N LEU A 5 -9.00 2.43 4.42
CA LEU A 5 -9.63 1.96 3.17
C LEU A 5 -8.62 1.98 2.02
N THR A 6 -7.76 3.00 1.96
CA THR A 6 -6.65 3.04 1.00
C THR A 6 -5.64 1.94 1.28
N GLN A 7 -5.27 1.71 2.55
CA GLN A 7 -4.39 0.60 2.94
C GLN A 7 -4.95 -0.77 2.55
N LEU A 8 -6.27 -0.96 2.71
CA LEU A 8 -6.93 -2.19 2.29
C LEU A 8 -6.82 -2.40 0.78
N GLN A 9 -7.09 -1.34 0.01
CA GLN A 9 -7.03 -1.38 -1.44
C GLN A 9 -5.60 -1.66 -1.95
N ASP A 10 -4.60 -0.96 -1.41
CA ASP A 10 -3.20 -1.17 -1.77
C ASP A 10 -2.69 -2.58 -1.41
N ALA A 11 -3.12 -3.12 -0.27
CA ALA A 11 -2.72 -4.45 0.18
C ALA A 11 -3.25 -5.56 -0.75
N VAL A 12 -4.51 -5.45 -1.18
CA VAL A 12 -5.11 -6.40 -2.11
C VAL A 12 -4.45 -6.31 -3.48
N ASP A 13 -4.33 -5.10 -4.03
CA ASP A 13 -3.86 -4.89 -5.40
C ASP A 13 -2.41 -5.35 -5.60
N GLN A 14 -1.50 -5.01 -4.68
CA GLN A 14 -0.08 -5.35 -4.82
C GLN A 14 0.16 -6.86 -4.80
N GLN A 15 -0.56 -7.59 -3.94
CA GLN A 15 -0.28 -9.00 -3.73
C GLN A 15 -0.85 -9.87 -4.86
N PHE A 16 -2.05 -9.57 -5.36
CA PHE A 16 -2.64 -10.31 -6.48
C PHE A 16 -1.80 -10.18 -7.75
N VAL A 17 -1.28 -8.98 -8.05
CA VAL A 17 -0.42 -8.74 -9.21
C VAL A 17 0.90 -9.52 -9.09
N ALA A 18 1.51 -9.54 -7.90
CA ALA A 18 2.73 -10.31 -7.66
C ALA A 18 2.50 -11.82 -7.84
N CYS A 19 1.38 -12.35 -7.33
CA CYS A 19 1.01 -13.76 -7.48
C CYS A 19 0.86 -14.16 -8.94
N LEU A 20 0.08 -13.39 -9.70
CA LEU A 20 -0.18 -13.64 -11.12
C LEU A 20 1.11 -13.53 -11.93
N HIS A 21 1.97 -12.55 -11.62
CA HIS A 21 3.26 -12.39 -12.27
C HIS A 21 4.19 -13.58 -12.00
N PHE A 22 4.23 -14.09 -10.76
CA PHE A 22 5.03 -15.26 -10.40
C PHE A 22 4.60 -16.50 -11.18
N ILE A 23 3.30 -16.82 -11.19
CA ILE A 23 2.75 -17.96 -11.94
C ILE A 23 3.06 -17.81 -13.43
N HIS A 24 2.81 -16.62 -13.99
CA HIS A 24 3.00 -16.38 -15.42
C HIS A 24 4.46 -16.46 -15.86
N ARG A 25 5.43 -16.02 -15.03
CA ARG A 25 6.86 -16.01 -15.38
C ARG A 25 7.60 -17.31 -15.09
N ARG A 26 7.15 -18.08 -14.08
CA ARG A 26 7.90 -19.21 -13.52
C ARG A 26 7.28 -20.58 -13.79
N HIS A 27 6.09 -20.64 -14.39
CA HIS A 27 5.45 -21.91 -14.76
C HIS A 27 6.34 -22.73 -15.69
N ASP A 28 6.21 -24.05 -15.63
CA ASP A 28 6.85 -24.94 -16.58
C ASP A 28 5.92 -25.19 -17.79
N LEU A 29 6.51 -25.56 -18.93
CA LEU A 29 5.76 -25.90 -20.14
C LEU A 29 5.38 -27.38 -20.10
N GLU A 30 4.09 -27.70 -20.11
CA GLU A 30 3.63 -29.09 -20.21
C GLU A 30 3.42 -29.51 -21.66
N THR A 31 3.82 -30.74 -22.00
CA THR A 31 3.50 -31.34 -23.30
C THR A 31 2.07 -31.85 -23.30
N LEU A 32 1.18 -31.23 -24.08
CA LEU A 32 -0.24 -31.57 -24.10
C LEU A 32 -0.56 -32.82 -24.94
N GLY A 33 0.44 -33.39 -25.65
CA GLY A 33 0.28 -34.61 -26.43
C GLY A 33 1.57 -35.42 -26.62
N PRO A 34 1.47 -36.68 -27.09
CA PRO A 34 2.61 -37.60 -27.20
C PRO A 34 3.71 -37.16 -28.18
N SER A 35 3.41 -36.23 -29.08
CA SER A 35 4.32 -35.72 -30.11
C SER A 35 4.85 -34.32 -29.81
N ASP A 36 4.48 -33.74 -28.67
CA ASP A 36 4.83 -32.37 -28.34
C ASP A 36 6.26 -32.31 -27.77
N LYS A 37 7.06 -31.36 -28.24
CA LYS A 37 8.43 -31.14 -27.77
C LYS A 37 8.56 -29.71 -27.30
N ILE A 38 8.88 -29.54 -26.02
CA ILE A 38 9.22 -28.24 -25.45
C ILE A 38 10.42 -27.68 -26.24
N ARG A 39 10.31 -26.44 -26.71
CA ARG A 39 11.41 -25.78 -27.41
C ARG A 39 12.54 -25.50 -26.43
N ASP A 40 13.57 -26.35 -26.42
CA ASP A 40 14.84 -26.04 -25.75
C ASP A 40 15.51 -24.85 -26.47
N VAL A 41 15.38 -23.65 -25.93
CA VAL A 41 16.14 -22.50 -26.42
C VAL A 41 17.59 -22.69 -25.96
N LYS A 42 18.39 -23.27 -26.85
CA LYS A 42 19.85 -23.41 -26.70
C LYS A 42 20.46 -22.06 -26.33
N GLN A 43 20.99 -21.94 -25.11
CA GLN A 43 21.90 -20.86 -24.75
C GLN A 43 23.11 -20.95 -25.70
N GLU A 44 23.21 -20.04 -26.66
CA GLU A 44 24.39 -19.97 -27.52
C GLU A 44 25.60 -19.55 -26.68
N PRO A 45 26.73 -20.26 -26.78
CA PRO A 45 27.92 -19.92 -26.02
C PRO A 45 28.48 -18.58 -26.51
N GLN A 46 28.64 -17.65 -25.57
CA GLN A 46 29.31 -16.35 -25.72
C GLN A 46 30.60 -16.49 -26.55
N GLN A 47 30.56 -16.11 -27.83
CA GLN A 47 31.75 -15.82 -28.63
C GLN A 47 32.06 -14.31 -28.55
N LYS A 48 33.29 -14.03 -28.16
CA LYS A 48 33.85 -12.70 -27.89
C LYS A 48 34.03 -11.86 -29.16
N GLU A 49 33.54 -10.62 -29.06
CA GLU A 49 34.06 -9.33 -29.54
C GLU A 49 34.52 -9.09 -30.99
N GLY A 50 33.91 -8.06 -31.61
CA GLY A 50 34.41 -7.24 -32.72
C GLY A 50 33.39 -6.13 -33.12
N TRP A 51 33.73 -4.86 -32.90
CA TRP A 51 32.93 -3.60 -32.99
C TRP A 51 32.58 -3.16 -34.46
N PRO A 52 31.79 -2.08 -34.80
CA PRO A 52 31.28 -0.94 -34.00
C PRO A 52 29.84 -0.41 -34.29
N GLY A 53 29.32 0.44 -33.38
CA GLY A 53 28.39 1.55 -33.69
C GLY A 53 26.91 1.20 -33.89
N ASP A 54 26.07 1.67 -32.97
CA ASP A 54 24.60 1.83 -33.06
C ASP A 54 23.69 0.59 -33.23
N ILE A 55 24.23 -0.59 -33.55
CA ILE A 55 23.44 -1.83 -33.57
C ILE A 55 23.10 -2.32 -32.15
N HIS A 56 23.90 -1.93 -31.15
CA HIS A 56 23.79 -2.43 -29.77
C HIS A 56 22.49 -1.99 -29.07
N ALA A 57 21.96 -0.80 -29.36
CA ALA A 57 20.70 -0.31 -28.80
C ALA A 57 19.48 -1.04 -29.38
N MET A 58 19.46 -1.31 -30.69
CA MET A 58 18.44 -2.14 -31.34
C MET A 58 18.51 -3.60 -30.87
N GLN A 59 19.72 -4.13 -30.67
CA GLN A 59 19.91 -5.48 -30.16
C GLN A 59 19.46 -5.61 -28.70
N HIS A 60 19.67 -4.59 -27.85
CA HIS A 60 19.14 -4.61 -26.48
C HIS A 60 17.61 -4.56 -26.42
N LEU A 61 16.97 -3.77 -27.29
CA LEU A 61 15.50 -3.74 -27.42
C LEU A 61 14.95 -5.06 -27.98
N ALA A 62 15.61 -5.63 -28.98
CA ALA A 62 15.24 -6.93 -29.56
C ALA A 62 15.47 -8.09 -28.58
N ILE A 63 16.57 -8.09 -27.82
CA ILE A 63 16.84 -9.07 -26.75
C ILE A 63 15.78 -8.95 -25.65
N ARG A 64 15.35 -7.74 -25.31
CA ARG A 64 14.27 -7.50 -24.34
C ARG A 64 12.89 -7.95 -24.86
N GLU A 65 12.63 -7.82 -26.15
CA GLU A 65 11.42 -8.37 -26.79
C GLU A 65 11.48 -9.90 -26.94
N LEU A 66 12.65 -10.50 -27.19
CA LEU A 66 12.84 -11.94 -27.30
C LEU A 66 12.81 -12.63 -25.92
N THR A 67 13.35 -12.01 -24.87
CA THR A 67 13.25 -12.48 -23.47
C THR A 67 11.85 -12.33 -22.87
N LYS A 68 10.92 -11.64 -23.55
CA LYS A 68 9.50 -11.63 -23.21
C LYS A 68 8.85 -13.01 -23.37
N TYR A 69 9.41 -13.86 -24.23
CA TYR A 69 8.90 -15.20 -24.53
C TYR A 69 9.73 -16.34 -23.90
N ILE A 70 10.82 -16.01 -23.21
CA ILE A 70 11.58 -16.99 -22.44
C ILE A 70 10.92 -17.07 -21.07
N VAL A 71 10.13 -18.12 -20.85
CA VAL A 71 9.68 -18.50 -19.52
C VAL A 71 10.93 -18.92 -18.75
N ASP A 72 11.25 -18.19 -17.69
CA ASP A 72 12.37 -18.50 -16.80
C ASP A 72 11.86 -19.56 -15.81
N SER A 73 11.62 -20.76 -16.34
CA SER A 73 10.98 -21.86 -15.63
C SER A 73 11.85 -22.30 -14.47
N LEU A 74 11.21 -22.41 -13.30
CA LEU A 74 11.84 -22.99 -12.12
C LEU A 74 11.64 -24.50 -12.13
N PRO A 75 12.55 -25.29 -11.54
CA PRO A 75 12.30 -26.71 -11.34
C PRO A 75 11.00 -26.90 -10.55
N ALA A 76 10.24 -27.95 -10.89
CA ALA A 76 8.89 -28.17 -10.37
C ALA A 76 8.81 -28.11 -8.83
N ASP A 77 9.82 -28.65 -8.13
CA ASP A 77 9.88 -28.63 -6.66
C ASP A 77 10.00 -27.20 -6.09
N GLU A 78 10.82 -26.34 -6.70
CA GLU A 78 10.99 -24.94 -6.27
C GLU A 78 9.77 -24.10 -6.64
N PHE A 79 9.14 -24.36 -7.80
CA PHE A 79 7.92 -23.69 -8.20
C PHE A 79 6.75 -24.03 -7.26
N GLN A 80 6.59 -25.31 -6.90
CA GLN A 80 5.57 -25.75 -5.95
C GLN A 80 5.82 -25.21 -4.54
N ALA A 81 7.09 -25.15 -4.10
CA ALA A 81 7.46 -24.52 -2.85
C ALA A 81 7.09 -23.02 -2.83
N GLY A 82 7.43 -22.29 -3.90
CA GLY A 82 7.07 -20.88 -4.06
C GLY A 82 5.56 -20.64 -4.12
N LEU A 83 4.82 -21.50 -4.82
CA LEU A 83 3.35 -21.43 -4.87
C LEU A 83 2.74 -21.65 -3.48
N LYS A 84 3.30 -22.57 -2.69
CA LYS A 84 2.83 -22.84 -1.32
C LYS A 84 3.13 -21.68 -0.38
N GLU A 85 4.30 -21.05 -0.49
CA GLU A 85 4.67 -19.85 0.27
C GLU A 85 3.75 -18.68 -0.08
N LEU A 86 3.56 -18.41 -1.37
CA LEU A 86 2.67 -17.39 -1.89
C LEU A 86 1.22 -17.61 -1.42
N SER A 87 0.73 -18.85 -1.47
CA SER A 87 -0.61 -19.19 -0.97
C SER A 87 -0.74 -18.93 0.52
N ARG A 88 0.31 -19.21 1.30
CA ARG A 88 0.34 -18.95 2.74
C ARG A 88 0.33 -17.45 3.04
N ASP A 89 1.10 -16.68 2.30
CA ASP A 89 1.10 -15.21 2.40
C ASP A 89 -0.28 -14.64 2.04
N LEU A 90 -0.94 -15.20 1.03
CA LEU A 90 -2.30 -14.79 0.63
C LEU A 90 -3.33 -15.03 1.74
N ILE A 91 -3.26 -16.19 2.41
CA ILE A 91 -4.13 -16.49 3.56
C ILE A 91 -3.87 -15.53 4.72
N VAL A 92 -2.59 -15.26 5.05
CA VAL A 92 -2.27 -14.34 6.15
C VAL A 92 -2.75 -12.92 5.82
N LYS A 93 -2.66 -12.51 4.57
CA LYS A 93 -3.12 -11.21 4.11
C LYS A 93 -4.63 -11.09 4.08
N GLU A 94 -5.32 -12.15 3.71
CA GLU A 94 -6.78 -12.24 3.83
C GLU A 94 -7.24 -12.08 5.29
N GLN A 95 -6.56 -12.72 6.24
CA GLN A 95 -6.83 -12.51 7.67
C GLN A 95 -6.56 -11.06 8.12
N GLN A 96 -5.49 -10.43 7.61
CA GLN A 96 -5.21 -9.01 7.87
C GLN A 96 -6.31 -8.12 7.30
N ILE A 97 -6.83 -8.43 6.11
CA ILE A 97 -7.94 -7.75 5.46
C ILE A 97 -9.21 -7.88 6.30
N GLU A 98 -9.57 -9.09 6.74
CA GLU A 98 -10.72 -9.31 7.61
C GLU A 98 -10.61 -8.53 8.91
N TYR A 99 -9.42 -8.54 9.52
CA TYR A 99 -9.16 -7.73 10.71
C TYR A 99 -9.33 -6.24 10.43
N LEU A 100 -8.78 -5.73 9.33
CA LEU A 100 -8.92 -4.33 8.93
C LEU A 100 -10.40 -3.96 8.75
N ILE A 101 -11.18 -4.80 8.06
CA ILE A 101 -12.62 -4.63 7.87
C ILE A 101 -13.34 -4.58 9.22
N SER A 102 -13.08 -5.55 10.11
CA SER A 102 -13.70 -5.56 11.45
C SER A 102 -13.32 -4.35 12.31
N SER A 103 -12.16 -3.75 12.03
CA SER A 103 -11.67 -2.57 12.74
C SER A 103 -12.13 -1.25 12.13
N LEU A 104 -12.89 -1.27 11.02
CA LEU A 104 -13.35 -0.05 10.38
C LEU A 104 -14.32 0.71 11.31
N PRO A 105 -14.00 1.96 11.68
CA PRO A 105 -14.86 2.74 12.56
C PRO A 105 -16.18 3.06 11.85
N GLY A 106 -17.29 2.85 12.55
CA GLY A 106 -18.64 3.13 12.04
C GLY A 106 -19.28 2.01 11.23
N LEU A 107 -18.68 0.81 11.17
CA LEU A 107 -19.26 -0.34 10.46
C LEU A 107 -20.61 -0.81 11.06
N ASP A 108 -20.77 -0.66 12.38
CA ASP A 108 -21.98 -1.06 13.10
C ASP A 108 -23.06 0.04 13.17
N ASN A 109 -22.74 1.27 12.74
CA ASN A 109 -23.64 2.42 12.85
C ASN A 109 -24.32 2.70 11.52
N SER A 110 -25.63 2.93 11.54
CA SER A 110 -26.33 3.39 10.35
C SER A 110 -25.87 4.81 9.97
N GLU A 111 -25.96 5.17 8.69
CA GLU A 111 -25.67 6.53 8.21
C GLU A 111 -26.45 7.60 9.01
N LYS A 112 -27.70 7.28 9.37
CA LYS A 112 -28.55 8.18 10.17
C LYS A 112 -28.03 8.36 11.59
N ASP A 113 -27.52 7.30 12.22
CA ASP A 113 -26.91 7.39 13.56
C ASP A 113 -25.58 8.15 13.50
N GLN A 114 -24.80 7.98 12.43
CA GLN A 114 -23.59 8.75 12.18
C GLN A 114 -23.90 10.24 11.99
N GLU A 115 -24.92 10.57 11.20
CA GLU A 115 -25.35 11.96 10.98
C GLU A 115 -25.83 12.62 12.28
N ARG A 116 -26.57 11.87 13.10
CA ARG A 116 -26.99 12.36 14.42
C ARG A 116 -25.79 12.61 15.34
N ASN A 117 -24.87 11.66 15.43
CA ASN A 117 -23.65 11.84 16.22
C ASN A 117 -22.83 13.04 15.74
N ILE A 118 -22.77 13.29 14.43
CA ILE A 118 -22.09 14.47 13.88
C ILE A 118 -22.75 15.76 14.38
N LYS A 119 -24.08 15.85 14.32
CA LYS A 119 -24.82 17.03 14.81
C LYS A 119 -24.62 17.24 16.31
N ASP A 120 -24.71 16.18 17.10
CA ASP A 120 -24.51 16.25 18.55
C ASP A 120 -23.07 16.72 18.88
N LEU A 121 -22.06 16.19 18.17
CA LEU A 121 -20.66 16.62 18.32
C LEU A 121 -20.42 18.07 17.88
N GLU A 122 -21.11 18.55 16.84
CA GLU A 122 -21.05 19.95 16.41
C GLU A 122 -21.60 20.90 17.47
N GLU A 123 -22.70 20.52 18.13
CA GLU A 123 -23.29 21.28 19.24
C GLU A 123 -22.35 21.31 20.44
N ASP A 124 -21.78 20.16 20.83
CA ASP A 124 -20.80 20.06 21.92
C ASP A 124 -19.54 20.89 21.64
N LEU A 125 -19.04 20.85 20.40
CA LEU A 125 -17.87 21.63 19.98
C LEU A 125 -18.17 23.13 20.07
N LYS A 126 -19.37 23.55 19.67
CA LYS A 126 -19.79 24.95 19.78
C LYS A 126 -19.87 25.41 21.24
N ALA A 127 -20.42 24.57 22.13
CA ALA A 127 -20.47 24.87 23.56
C ALA A 127 -19.06 24.96 24.16
N ALA A 128 -18.18 24.01 23.84
CA ALA A 128 -16.79 24.01 24.30
C ALA A 128 -16.02 25.24 23.80
N GLU A 129 -16.24 25.69 22.57
CA GLU A 129 -15.61 26.90 22.04
C GLU A 129 -16.10 28.16 22.75
N VAL A 130 -17.39 28.28 23.08
CA VAL A 130 -17.91 29.41 23.87
C VAL A 130 -17.24 29.45 25.25
N GLN A 131 -17.16 28.31 25.94
CA GLN A 131 -16.48 28.22 27.23
C GLN A 131 -15.00 28.59 27.12
N ARG A 132 -14.32 28.13 26.05
CA ARG A 132 -12.93 28.49 25.77
C ARG A 132 -12.77 30.01 25.60
N GLN A 133 -13.69 30.66 24.88
CA GLN A 133 -13.67 32.11 24.65
C GLN A 133 -13.92 32.91 25.93
N GLU A 134 -14.83 32.45 26.79
CA GLU A 134 -15.09 33.07 28.09
C GLU A 134 -13.88 32.94 29.02
N ALA A 135 -13.30 31.75 29.12
CA ALA A 135 -12.08 31.52 29.89
C ALA A 135 -10.89 32.37 29.41
N LEU A 136 -10.78 32.59 28.08
CA LEU A 136 -9.77 33.49 27.52
C LEU A 136 -10.00 34.95 27.92
N LYS A 137 -11.25 35.43 27.91
CA LYS A 137 -11.59 36.80 28.34
C LYS A 137 -11.27 37.00 29.81
N GLU A 138 -11.65 36.06 30.67
CA GLU A 138 -11.35 36.11 32.10
C GLU A 138 -9.84 36.11 32.35
N ARG A 139 -9.11 35.22 31.66
CA ARG A 139 -7.65 35.20 31.72
C ARG A 139 -7.04 36.54 31.35
N ASP A 140 -7.48 37.14 30.23
CA ASP A 140 -6.93 38.42 29.75
C ASP A 140 -7.25 39.56 30.72
N GLN A 141 -8.42 39.53 31.34
CA GLN A 141 -8.79 40.50 32.36
C GLN A 141 -7.93 40.36 33.63
N ILE A 142 -7.77 39.14 34.14
CA ILE A 142 -6.89 38.86 35.29
C ILE A 142 -5.44 39.25 34.98
N LEU A 143 -4.94 38.98 33.77
CA LEU A 143 -3.61 39.41 33.34
C LEU A 143 -3.48 40.94 33.34
N SER A 144 -4.50 41.66 32.88
CA SER A 144 -4.50 43.12 32.91
C SER A 144 -4.47 43.69 34.33
N GLU A 145 -5.24 43.10 35.24
CA GLU A 145 -5.25 43.46 36.66
C GLU A 145 -3.89 43.17 37.32
N LEU A 146 -3.31 41.99 37.05
CA LEU A 146 -1.98 41.63 37.53
C LEU A 146 -0.90 42.59 37.02
N ASP A 147 -0.94 42.95 35.73
CA ASP A 147 -0.03 43.93 35.12
C ASP A 147 -0.15 45.30 35.80
N ALA A 148 -1.36 45.74 36.16
CA ALA A 148 -1.58 47.00 36.87
C ALA A 148 -0.96 46.98 38.28
N VAL A 149 -1.11 45.87 39.02
CA VAL A 149 -0.52 45.67 40.35
C VAL A 149 1.01 45.60 40.28
N ILE A 150 1.58 44.88 39.31
CA ILE A 150 3.04 44.82 39.13
C ILE A 150 3.61 46.21 38.81
N ARG A 151 2.91 46.99 37.96
CA ARG A 151 3.32 48.36 37.61
C ARG A 151 3.21 49.34 38.79
N SER A 152 2.31 49.11 39.74
CA SER A 152 2.18 49.98 40.92
C SER A 152 3.26 49.71 41.97
N ILE A 153 3.73 48.46 42.09
CA ILE A 153 4.79 48.07 43.03
C ILE A 153 6.19 48.41 42.49
N ARG A 154 6.41 48.32 41.16
CA ARG A 154 7.71 48.59 40.52
C ARG A 154 7.94 50.08 40.22
N ARG A 155 7.54 51.00 41.11
CA ARG A 155 7.92 52.42 41.04
C ARG A 155 8.53 52.89 42.37
N PRO A 156 9.86 53.01 42.45
CA PRO A 156 10.54 54.26 42.78
C PRO A 156 10.69 55.14 41.53
#